data_AF-M5EJD8-F1
#
_entry.id   AF-M5EJD8-F1
#
_cell.length_a   1.000
_cell.length_b   1.000
_cell.length_c   1.000
_cell.angle_alpha   90.00
_cell.angle_beta   90.00
_cell.angle_gamma   90.00
#
_symmetry.space_group_name_H-M   'P 1'
#
loop_
_entity.id
_entity.type
_entity.pdbx_description
1 polymer ?
#
loop_
_entity_poly.entity_id
_entity_poly.type
_entity_poly.pdbx_seq_one_letter_code
_entity_poly.pdbx_strand_id
1 'polypeptide(L)'
;MRILLATVGGVGFLPDQARSEVLFGRLKGKPFRATPFRATLSRTAVDARGAGIFLRRENRNLPSAIPVDENVLWDGRRRITRRITLSDKSDALLIASLSIAPLGAASAAKQANTQDGTPPSLVRAALATEPALWRGSECLGLPRNSQVSAAIAVQPAVAPFTRFLPSFDLGPAGVVAALIGAPPAPALPFGGRSAGP
;
A
#
# COMPACT_ATOMS: atom_id res chain seq x y z
N MET A 1 -10.91 -1.10 11.98
CA MET A 1 -9.90 -0.02 11.79
C MET A 1 -8.45 -0.52 11.91
N ARG A 2 -8.08 -1.34 12.91
CA ARG A 2 -6.68 -1.78 13.17
C ARG A 2 -5.97 -2.39 11.95
N ILE A 3 -6.61 -3.33 11.28
CA ILE A 3 -6.07 -3.99 10.07
C ILE A 3 -5.83 -2.97 8.95
N LEU A 4 -6.77 -2.05 8.75
CA LEU A 4 -6.65 -0.99 7.74
C LEU A 4 -5.46 -0.07 8.01
N LEU A 5 -5.28 0.37 9.25
CA LEU A 5 -4.14 1.20 9.65
C LEU A 5 -2.80 0.48 9.45
N ALA A 6 -2.71 -0.79 9.83
CA ALA A 6 -1.52 -1.59 9.61
C ALA A 6 -1.25 -1.80 8.11
N THR A 7 -2.30 -2.04 7.33
CA THR A 7 -2.21 -2.25 5.88
C THR A 7 -1.75 -0.99 5.13
N VAL A 8 -2.37 0.16 5.39
CA VAL A 8 -1.96 1.45 4.78
C VAL A 8 -0.56 1.86 5.22
N GLY A 9 -0.12 1.45 6.41
CA GLY A 9 1.21 1.73 6.94
C GLY A 9 2.26 0.68 6.59
N GLY A 10 1.87 -0.41 5.93
CA GLY A 10 2.74 -1.55 5.61
C GLY A 10 3.25 -2.32 6.83
N VAL A 11 2.60 -2.22 7.99
CA VAL A 11 3.07 -2.85 9.24
C VAL A 11 2.50 -4.26 9.35
N GLY A 12 3.37 -5.23 9.63
CA GLY A 12 3.00 -6.65 9.73
C GLY A 12 2.27 -7.04 11.02
N PHE A 13 2.04 -6.09 11.93
CA PHE A 13 1.36 -6.30 13.20
C PHE A 13 0.28 -5.24 13.39
N LEU A 14 -0.78 -5.61 14.11
CA LEU A 14 -1.86 -4.69 14.41
C LEU A 14 -1.38 -3.64 15.43
N PRO A 15 -1.76 -2.37 15.27
CA PRO A 15 -1.51 -1.38 16.31
C PRO A 15 -2.20 -1.78 17.61
N ASP A 16 -1.68 -1.24 18.72
CA ASP A 16 -2.29 -1.36 20.05
C ASP A 16 -3.79 -1.06 20.01
N GLN A 17 -4.56 -1.87 20.75
CA GLN A 17 -6.01 -1.79 20.78
C GLN A 17 -6.48 -0.47 21.39
N ALA A 18 -5.97 -0.10 22.57
CA ALA A 18 -6.42 1.11 23.27
C ALA A 18 -6.16 2.37 22.43
N ARG A 19 -4.96 2.50 21.84
CA ARG A 19 -4.65 3.61 20.92
C ARG A 19 -5.55 3.62 19.69
N SER A 20 -5.90 2.45 19.16
CA SER A 20 -6.78 2.33 17.99
C SER A 20 -8.24 2.70 18.31
N GLU A 21 -8.72 2.34 19.50
CA GLU A 21 -10.05 2.71 19.99
C GLU A 21 -10.16 4.21 20.23
N VAL A 22 -9.15 4.83 20.86
CA VAL A 22 -9.07 6.28 21.03
C VAL A 22 -9.10 7.00 19.68
N LEU A 23 -8.30 6.53 18.72
CA LEU A 23 -8.29 7.08 17.36
C LEU A 23 -9.66 6.93 16.69
N PHE A 24 -10.27 5.74 16.75
CA PHE A 24 -11.57 5.49 16.17
C PHE A 24 -12.69 6.32 16.83
N GLY A 25 -12.65 6.49 18.15
CA GLY A 25 -13.56 7.35 18.90
C GLY A 25 -13.49 8.80 18.42
N ARG A 26 -12.27 9.33 18.21
CA ARG A 26 -12.06 10.67 17.63
C ARG A 26 -12.59 10.79 16.21
N LEU A 27 -12.43 9.73 15.40
CA LEU A 27 -12.94 9.70 14.02
C LEU A 27 -14.47 9.65 13.93
N LYS A 28 -15.16 9.15 14.96
CA LYS A 28 -16.64 9.16 15.07
C LYS A 28 -17.23 10.50 15.54
N GLY A 29 -16.39 11.45 15.97
CA GLY A 29 -16.84 12.74 16.52
C GLY A 29 -17.51 13.69 15.52
N LYS A 30 -17.88 14.89 16.00
CA LYS A 30 -18.54 15.98 15.24
C LYS A 30 -17.89 16.22 13.85
N PRO A 31 -18.64 16.75 12.85
CA PRO A 31 -18.15 16.87 11.48
C PRO A 31 -16.82 17.64 11.40
N PHE A 32 -15.83 17.07 10.70
CA PHE A 32 -14.49 17.62 10.50
C PHE A 32 -14.44 18.88 9.61
N ARG A 33 -15.56 19.60 9.46
CA ARG A 33 -15.65 20.86 8.72
C ARG A 33 -15.06 22.04 9.51
N ALA A 34 -15.23 22.07 10.83
CA ALA A 34 -14.78 23.18 11.68
C ALA A 34 -13.34 23.02 12.18
N THR A 35 -12.90 21.80 12.47
CA THR A 35 -11.53 21.52 12.93
C THR A 35 -11.03 20.23 12.29
N PRO A 36 -10.03 20.29 11.40
CA PRO A 36 -9.45 19.10 10.82
C PRO A 36 -8.70 18.31 11.90
N PHE A 37 -8.81 16.98 11.84
CA PHE A 37 -8.14 16.07 12.75
C PHE A 37 -6.98 15.38 12.03
N ARG A 38 -5.81 15.35 12.68
CA ARG A 38 -4.62 14.65 12.19
C ARG A 38 -4.02 13.80 13.28
N ALA A 39 -3.70 12.56 12.94
CA ALA A 39 -2.99 11.65 13.82
C ALA A 39 -2.14 10.66 13.02
N THR A 40 -1.21 10.02 13.71
CA THR A 40 -0.42 8.92 13.17
C THR A 40 -0.57 7.70 14.05
N LEU A 41 -0.80 6.54 13.43
CA LEU A 41 -0.72 5.25 14.11
C LEU A 41 -0.27 4.18 13.11
N SER A 42 0.64 3.29 13.53
CA SER A 42 1.14 2.19 12.69
C SER A 42 1.71 2.64 11.32
N ARG A 43 2.51 3.72 11.30
CA ARG A 43 3.03 4.35 10.07
C ARG A 43 1.96 4.86 9.08
N THR A 44 0.71 4.95 9.51
CA THR A 44 -0.38 5.57 8.75
C THR A 44 -0.66 6.96 9.29
N ALA A 45 -0.55 7.95 8.43
CA ALA A 45 -1.10 9.28 8.68
C ALA A 45 -2.59 9.27 8.36
N VAL A 46 -3.38 9.69 9.34
CA VAL A 46 -4.83 9.86 9.25
C VAL A 46 -5.10 11.36 9.19
N ASP A 47 -5.76 11.81 8.12
CA ASP A 47 -6.21 13.20 7.95
C ASP A 47 -7.72 13.19 7.75
N ALA A 48 -8.46 13.70 8.72
CA ALA A 48 -9.91 13.84 8.66
C ALA A 48 -10.29 15.31 8.56
N ARG A 49 -11.10 15.64 7.56
CA ARG A 49 -11.49 17.01 7.19
C ARG A 49 -12.88 16.98 6.58
N GLY A 50 -13.44 18.15 6.25
CA GLY A 50 -14.78 18.25 5.68
C GLY A 50 -15.00 17.40 4.41
N ALA A 51 -13.94 17.11 3.65
CA ALA A 51 -13.98 16.28 2.45
C ALA A 51 -13.96 14.76 2.73
N GLY A 52 -13.71 14.32 3.96
CA GLY A 52 -13.65 12.91 4.34
C GLY A 52 -12.45 12.56 5.21
N ILE A 53 -12.25 11.25 5.39
CA ILE A 53 -11.13 10.65 6.13
C ILE A 53 -10.17 10.04 5.11
N PHE A 54 -8.92 10.48 5.16
CA PHE A 54 -7.86 10.05 4.26
C PHE A 54 -6.80 9.30 5.05
N LEU A 55 -6.44 8.12 4.56
CA LEU A 55 -5.38 7.29 5.11
C LEU A 55 -4.24 7.23 4.11
N ARG A 56 -3.01 7.49 4.56
CA ARG A 56 -1.82 7.34 3.73
C ARG A 56 -0.64 6.84 4.55
N ARG A 57 0.32 6.23 3.87
CA ARG A 57 1.62 5.92 4.46
C ARG A 57 2.35 7.21 4.84
N GLU A 58 3.02 7.20 5.98
CA GLU A 58 3.92 8.30 6.36
C GLU A 58 5.18 8.33 5.47
N ASN A 59 5.79 9.50 5.30
CA ASN A 59 7.04 9.61 4.54
C ASN A 59 8.29 9.18 5.35
N ARG A 60 8.11 8.77 6.61
CA ARG A 60 9.21 8.35 7.48
C ARG A 60 9.56 6.90 7.27
N ASN A 61 10.86 6.59 7.34
CA ASN A 61 11.41 5.24 7.29
C ASN A 61 10.91 4.49 6.04
N LEU A 62 10.94 5.14 4.88
CA LEU A 62 10.74 4.47 3.61
C LEU A 62 12.03 3.72 3.23
N PRO A 63 11.93 2.57 2.53
CA PRO A 63 13.11 1.84 2.12
C PRO A 63 13.97 2.69 1.17
N SER A 64 15.29 2.53 1.27
CA SER A 64 16.23 3.03 0.27
C SER A 64 16.00 2.34 -1.08
N ALA A 65 16.66 2.83 -2.13
CA ALA A 65 16.63 2.15 -3.43
C ALA A 65 17.12 0.70 -3.28
N ILE A 66 16.36 -0.24 -3.83
CA ILE A 66 16.73 -1.67 -3.90
C ILE A 66 16.66 -2.13 -5.36
N PRO A 67 17.47 -3.12 -5.78
CA PRO A 67 17.35 -3.70 -7.11
C PRO A 67 15.98 -4.37 -7.32
N VAL A 68 15.51 -4.41 -8.55
CA VAL A 68 14.32 -5.19 -8.91
C VAL A 68 14.67 -6.68 -8.88
N ASP A 69 14.23 -7.37 -7.83
CA ASP A 69 14.39 -8.81 -7.67
C ASP A 69 13.10 -9.58 -8.06
N GLU A 70 13.14 -10.91 -8.08
CA GLU A 70 12.05 -11.77 -8.55
C GLU A 70 10.76 -11.58 -7.77
N ASN A 71 10.84 -11.45 -6.44
CA ASN A 71 9.68 -11.25 -5.56
C ASN A 71 10.04 -10.47 -4.30
N VAL A 72 9.62 -9.20 -4.26
CA VAL A 72 9.92 -8.30 -3.13
C VAL A 72 8.65 -7.74 -2.53
N LEU A 73 8.56 -7.80 -1.20
CA LEU A 73 7.57 -7.02 -0.44
C LEU A 73 8.15 -5.64 -0.12
N TRP A 74 7.81 -4.65 -0.94
CA TRP A 74 8.19 -3.26 -0.73
C TRP A 74 7.39 -2.67 0.42
N ASP A 75 8.10 -2.18 1.44
CA ASP A 75 7.65 -1.48 2.66
C ASP A 75 6.50 -2.12 3.46
N GLY A 76 6.05 -3.30 3.06
CA GLY A 76 4.89 -4.03 3.55
C GLY A 76 3.59 -3.81 2.77
N ARG A 77 3.52 -2.82 1.87
CA ARG A 77 2.28 -2.46 1.17
C ARG A 77 2.18 -2.99 -0.26
N ARG A 78 3.31 -3.26 -0.91
CA ARG A 78 3.35 -3.63 -2.34
C ARG A 78 4.18 -4.88 -2.55
N ARG A 79 3.60 -5.92 -3.13
CA ARG A 79 4.34 -7.05 -3.70
C ARG A 79 4.74 -6.71 -5.12
N ILE A 80 6.04 -6.79 -5.37
CA ILE A 80 6.64 -6.50 -6.67
C ILE A 80 7.22 -7.81 -7.18
N THR A 81 6.75 -8.23 -8.36
CA THR A 81 7.12 -9.52 -8.95
C THR A 81 7.57 -9.30 -10.38
N ARG A 82 8.68 -9.93 -10.75
CA ARG A 82 9.17 -9.90 -12.13
C ARG A 82 8.35 -10.86 -13.00
N ARG A 83 7.92 -10.40 -14.18
CA ARG A 83 7.11 -11.15 -15.16
C ARG A 83 7.94 -11.64 -16.36
N ILE A 84 9.20 -12.04 -16.18
CA ILE A 84 9.97 -12.51 -17.34
C ILE A 84 9.29 -13.75 -17.91
N THR A 85 9.01 -13.71 -19.21
CA THR A 85 8.79 -14.93 -20.00
C THR A 85 10.15 -15.35 -20.51
N LEU A 86 10.52 -16.62 -20.34
CA LEU A 86 11.85 -17.22 -20.51
C LEU A 86 12.57 -17.00 -21.87
N SER A 87 12.07 -16.13 -22.75
CA SER A 87 12.50 -16.02 -24.15
C SER A 87 13.59 -14.97 -24.42
N ASP A 88 13.71 -13.86 -23.68
CA ASP A 88 14.59 -12.76 -24.11
C ASP A 88 15.66 -12.36 -23.09
N LYS A 89 16.91 -12.72 -23.40
CA LYS A 89 18.12 -12.31 -22.64
C LYS A 89 18.31 -10.79 -22.61
N SER A 90 17.76 -10.05 -23.58
CA SER A 90 17.79 -8.57 -23.64
C SER A 90 16.95 -7.93 -22.55
N ASP A 91 15.72 -8.40 -22.35
CA ASP A 91 14.83 -7.94 -21.26
C ASP A 91 15.43 -8.27 -19.89
N ALA A 92 16.18 -9.36 -19.79
CA ALA A 92 16.85 -9.73 -18.57
C ALA A 92 17.88 -8.69 -18.11
N LEU A 93 18.67 -8.16 -19.05
CA LEU A 93 19.69 -7.13 -18.82
C LEU A 93 19.09 -5.75 -18.57
N LEU A 94 18.00 -5.39 -19.25
CA LEU A 94 17.32 -4.10 -19.03
C LEU A 94 16.76 -3.99 -17.61
N ILE A 95 16.21 -5.08 -17.05
CA ILE A 95 15.64 -5.09 -15.69
C ILE A 95 16.74 -5.08 -14.63
N ALA A 96 17.90 -5.69 -14.89
CA ALA A 96 19.03 -5.70 -13.94
C ALA A 96 19.56 -4.28 -13.61
N SER A 97 19.33 -3.31 -14.49
CA SER A 97 19.68 -1.90 -14.28
C SER A 97 18.65 -1.09 -13.48
N LEU A 98 17.49 -1.69 -13.16
CA LEU A 98 16.39 -1.01 -12.52
C LEU A 98 16.43 -1.15 -11.00
N SER A 99 16.01 -0.09 -10.32
CA SER A 99 15.79 -0.09 -8.89
C SER A 99 14.38 0.38 -8.55
N ILE A 100 13.92 -0.02 -7.38
CA ILE A 100 12.68 0.44 -6.76
C ILE A 100 13.07 1.37 -5.63
N ALA A 101 12.55 2.59 -5.66
CA ALA A 101 12.71 3.58 -4.60
C ALA A 101 11.40 4.38 -4.45
N PRO A 102 11.20 5.13 -3.35
CA PRO A 102 10.05 6.01 -3.23
C PRO A 102 9.98 6.98 -4.40
N LEU A 103 8.78 7.28 -4.91
CA LEU A 103 8.58 8.27 -5.96
C LEU A 103 9.13 9.65 -5.55
N GLY A 104 9.00 9.99 -4.27
CA GLY A 104 9.48 11.24 -3.71
C GLY A 104 8.58 12.44 -4.06
N ALA A 105 8.77 13.54 -3.31
CA ALA A 105 7.89 14.70 -3.37
C ALA A 105 7.93 15.42 -4.74
N ALA A 106 9.12 15.51 -5.36
CA ALA A 106 9.30 16.23 -6.62
C ALA A 106 8.55 15.55 -7.78
N SER A 107 8.71 14.23 -7.94
CA SER A 107 8.01 13.46 -8.97
C SER A 107 6.52 13.33 -8.68
N ALA A 108 6.13 13.18 -7.41
CA ALA A 108 4.72 13.15 -7.01
C ALA A 108 3.98 14.46 -7.34
N ALA A 109 4.65 15.62 -7.23
CA ALA A 109 4.06 16.90 -7.58
C ALA A 109 3.73 17.00 -9.08
N LYS A 110 4.50 16.34 -9.95
CA LYS A 110 4.27 16.30 -11.40
C LYS A 110 3.15 15.33 -11.81
N GLN A 111 2.86 14.33 -10.99
CA GLN A 111 1.93 13.23 -11.30
C GLN A 111 0.58 13.33 -10.59
N ALA A 112 0.42 14.27 -9.66
CA ALA A 112 -0.81 14.38 -8.88
C ALA A 112 -1.95 15.00 -9.72
N ASN A 113 -2.77 14.13 -10.30
CA ASN A 113 -4.06 14.51 -10.85
C ASN A 113 -5.11 14.51 -9.73
N THR A 114 -5.92 15.57 -9.67
CA THR A 114 -7.07 15.62 -8.76
C THR A 114 -8.17 14.71 -9.28
N GLN A 115 -8.35 13.57 -8.61
CA GLN A 115 -9.55 12.74 -8.78
C GLN A 115 -10.46 12.90 -7.55
N ASP A 116 -11.77 12.92 -7.79
CA ASP A 116 -12.82 12.65 -6.81
C ASP A 116 -12.78 13.50 -5.52
N GLY A 117 -12.67 14.82 -5.64
CA GLY A 117 -12.76 15.74 -4.50
C GLY A 117 -11.64 15.61 -3.45
N THR A 118 -10.66 14.75 -3.69
CA THR A 118 -9.52 14.53 -2.78
C THR A 118 -8.57 15.72 -2.84
N PRO A 119 -8.18 16.32 -1.69
CA PRO A 119 -7.26 17.44 -1.68
C PRO A 119 -5.93 17.10 -2.39
N PRO A 120 -5.46 17.92 -3.35
CA PRO A 120 -4.24 17.63 -4.12
C PRO A 120 -2.98 17.47 -3.25
N SER A 121 -2.93 18.12 -2.08
CA SER A 121 -1.82 17.95 -1.13
C SER A 121 -1.77 16.54 -0.54
N LEU A 122 -2.93 15.89 -0.32
CA LEU A 122 -3.01 14.52 0.18
C LEU A 122 -2.66 13.51 -0.91
N VAL A 123 -3.09 13.76 -2.16
CA VAL A 123 -2.70 12.94 -3.32
C VAL A 123 -1.18 12.96 -3.49
N ARG A 124 -0.56 14.15 -3.53
CA ARG A 124 0.90 14.30 -3.62
C ARG A 124 1.63 13.60 -2.48
N ALA A 125 1.15 13.77 -1.25
CA ALA A 125 1.76 13.15 -0.08
C ALA A 125 1.64 11.61 -0.09
N ALA A 126 0.54 11.05 -0.60
CA ALA A 126 0.39 9.61 -0.78
C ALA A 126 1.32 9.09 -1.88
N LEU A 127 1.28 9.72 -3.06
CA LEU A 127 2.11 9.35 -4.21
C LEU A 127 3.61 9.39 -3.90
N ALA A 128 4.08 10.38 -3.13
CA ALA A 128 5.49 10.50 -2.76
C ALA A 128 6.04 9.25 -2.02
N THR A 129 5.16 8.49 -1.37
CA THR A 129 5.52 7.27 -0.64
C THR A 129 5.34 6.00 -1.46
N GLU A 130 4.72 6.06 -2.64
CA GLU A 130 4.55 4.88 -3.49
C GLU A 130 5.90 4.44 -4.09
N PRO A 131 6.12 3.13 -4.29
CA PRO A 131 7.27 2.66 -5.03
C PRO A 131 7.20 3.14 -6.47
N ALA A 132 8.31 3.66 -6.97
CA ALA A 132 8.55 4.02 -8.35
C ALA A 132 9.72 3.22 -8.90
N LEU A 133 9.76 3.07 -10.22
CA LEU A 133 10.91 2.50 -10.92
C LEU A 133 11.91 3.60 -11.25
N TRP A 134 13.17 3.26 -11.07
CA TRP A 134 14.30 4.15 -11.30
C TRP A 134 15.37 3.47 -12.14
N ARG A 135 16.06 4.29 -12.94
CA ARG A 135 17.29 3.91 -13.65
C ARG A 135 18.35 4.93 -13.28
N GLY A 136 19.27 4.56 -12.41
CA GLY A 136 20.17 5.53 -11.78
C GLY A 136 19.38 6.62 -11.05
N SER A 137 19.53 7.88 -11.49
CA SER A 137 18.80 9.04 -10.95
C SER A 137 17.51 9.38 -11.71
N GLU A 138 17.22 8.70 -12.81
CA GLU A 138 16.03 8.94 -13.62
C GLU A 138 14.82 8.19 -13.04
N CYS A 139 13.74 8.92 -12.74
CA CYS A 139 12.48 8.33 -12.31
C CYS A 139 11.64 7.95 -13.53
N LEU A 140 11.45 6.65 -13.74
CA LEU A 140 10.61 6.10 -14.82
C LEU A 140 9.12 6.11 -14.47
N GLY A 141 8.78 6.55 -13.25
CA GLY A 141 7.41 6.67 -12.75
C GLY A 141 6.92 5.45 -11.98
N LEU A 142 5.62 5.42 -11.71
CA LEU A 142 4.99 4.33 -10.98
C LEU A 142 5.03 3.03 -11.81
N PRO A 143 5.26 1.85 -11.21
CA PRO A 143 5.36 0.58 -11.93
C PRO A 143 4.14 0.22 -12.79
N ARG A 144 2.95 0.72 -12.45
CA ARG A 144 1.72 0.50 -13.22
C ARG A 144 1.62 1.36 -14.49
N ASN A 145 2.38 2.45 -14.56
CA ASN A 145 2.28 3.47 -15.61
C ASN A 145 3.55 3.60 -16.45
N SER A 146 4.62 2.85 -16.13
CA SER A 146 5.87 2.89 -16.88
C SER A 146 5.78 2.00 -18.13
N GLN A 147 6.55 2.32 -19.17
CA GLN A 147 6.67 1.46 -20.35
C GLN A 147 7.27 0.08 -20.01
N VAL A 148 7.91 -0.05 -18.85
CA VAL A 148 8.48 -1.31 -18.31
C VAL A 148 7.42 -2.16 -17.57
N SER A 149 6.17 -1.69 -17.48
CA SER A 149 5.09 -2.36 -16.75
C SER A 149 4.79 -3.80 -17.22
N ALA A 150 5.12 -4.13 -18.47
CA ALA A 150 4.99 -5.49 -18.98
C ALA A 150 5.84 -6.51 -18.20
N ALA A 151 7.03 -6.10 -17.76
CA ALA A 151 8.00 -6.98 -17.11
C ALA A 151 7.93 -6.98 -15.56
N ILE A 152 7.15 -6.08 -14.95
CA ILE A 152 7.08 -5.93 -13.50
C ILE A 152 5.61 -5.81 -13.07
N ALA A 153 5.14 -6.78 -12.29
CA ALA A 153 3.84 -6.73 -11.63
C ALA A 153 3.96 -6.04 -10.27
N VAL A 154 3.03 -5.15 -9.95
CA VAL A 154 2.90 -4.58 -8.60
C VAL A 154 1.49 -4.75 -8.09
N GLN A 155 1.37 -5.47 -6.97
CA GLN A 155 0.10 -5.76 -6.33
C GLN A 155 0.09 -5.19 -4.91
N PRO A 156 -1.03 -4.62 -4.43
CA PRO A 156 -1.15 -4.26 -3.04
C PRO A 156 -1.13 -5.50 -2.14
N ALA A 157 -0.72 -5.31 -0.89
CA ALA A 157 -0.61 -6.37 0.09
C ALA A 157 -1.28 -5.95 1.40
N VAL A 158 -2.05 -6.87 1.99
CA VAL A 158 -2.64 -6.69 3.33
C VAL A 158 -1.55 -7.02 4.36
N ALA A 159 -0.76 -6.02 4.72
CA ALA A 159 0.52 -6.18 5.44
C ALA A 159 0.49 -7.16 6.63
N PRO A 160 -0.51 -7.12 7.55
CA PRO A 160 -0.58 -8.05 8.68
C PRO A 160 -0.62 -9.53 8.30
N PHE A 161 -1.14 -9.84 7.11
CA PHE A 161 -1.40 -11.20 6.66
C PHE A 161 -0.46 -11.64 5.54
N THR A 162 0.62 -10.88 5.30
CA THR A 162 1.55 -11.17 4.20
C THR A 162 2.38 -12.43 4.42
N ARG A 163 2.66 -12.78 5.68
CA ARG A 163 3.44 -13.96 6.08
C ARG A 163 2.54 -15.13 6.48
N PHE A 164 1.45 -14.83 7.18
CA PHE A 164 0.52 -15.84 7.70
C PHE A 164 -0.88 -15.23 7.83
N LEU A 165 -1.89 -15.94 7.33
CA LEU A 165 -3.30 -15.55 7.44
C LEU A 165 -4.05 -16.67 8.17
N PRO A 166 -4.37 -16.51 9.46
CA PRO A 166 -5.15 -17.51 10.18
C PRO A 166 -6.59 -17.56 9.64
N SER A 167 -7.22 -18.72 9.73
CA SER A 167 -8.57 -18.96 9.19
C SER A 167 -9.62 -18.02 9.77
N PHE A 168 -9.54 -17.67 11.05
CA PHE A 168 -10.46 -16.75 11.71
C PHE A 168 -10.34 -15.30 11.21
N ASP A 169 -9.23 -14.93 10.56
CA ASP A 169 -9.02 -13.60 9.98
C ASP A 169 -9.35 -13.51 8.48
N LEU A 170 -9.83 -14.60 7.85
CA LEU A 170 -10.14 -14.61 6.41
C LEU A 170 -11.17 -13.54 6.01
N GLY A 171 -12.25 -13.41 6.80
CA GLY A 171 -13.29 -12.41 6.59
C GLY A 171 -12.74 -10.98 6.57
N PRO A 172 -12.13 -10.49 7.66
CA PRO A 172 -11.58 -9.14 7.69
C PRO A 172 -10.41 -8.92 6.71
N ALA A 173 -9.58 -9.94 6.46
CA ALA A 173 -8.53 -9.86 5.43
C ALA A 173 -9.11 -9.65 4.03
N GLY A 174 -10.18 -10.38 3.68
CA GLY A 174 -10.85 -10.27 2.39
C GLY A 174 -11.47 -8.89 2.15
N VAL A 175 -12.15 -8.33 3.17
CA VAL A 175 -12.74 -6.98 3.06
C VAL A 175 -11.65 -5.92 2.85
N VAL A 176 -10.55 -6.00 3.59
CA VAL A 176 -9.44 -5.04 3.43
C VAL A 176 -8.74 -5.24 2.07
N ALA A 177 -8.56 -6.48 1.63
CA ALA A 177 -8.00 -6.79 0.32
C ALA A 177 -8.84 -6.16 -0.81
N ALA A 178 -10.16 -6.33 -0.77
CA ALA A 178 -11.08 -5.72 -1.72
C ALA A 178 -10.99 -4.19 -1.71
N LEU A 179 -10.96 -3.57 -0.52
CA LEU A 179 -10.88 -2.12 -0.38
C LEU A 179 -9.62 -1.50 -1.01
N ILE A 180 -8.48 -2.20 -0.92
CA ILE A 180 -7.20 -1.70 -1.47
C ILE A 180 -6.89 -2.22 -2.87
N GLY A 181 -7.76 -3.06 -3.44
CA GLY A 181 -7.55 -3.74 -4.73
C GLY A 181 -6.45 -4.81 -4.70
N ALA A 182 -6.19 -5.43 -3.56
CA ALA A 182 -5.24 -6.54 -3.44
C ALA A 182 -5.85 -7.85 -3.97
N PRO A 183 -5.01 -8.84 -4.33
CA PRO A 183 -5.51 -10.18 -4.64
C PRO A 183 -6.39 -10.72 -3.49
N PRO A 184 -7.46 -11.48 -3.80
CA PRO A 184 -8.32 -12.04 -2.78
C PRO A 184 -7.55 -12.98 -1.85
N ALA A 185 -8.05 -13.13 -0.62
CA ALA A 185 -7.51 -14.09 0.32
C ALA A 185 -7.58 -15.53 -0.27
N PRO A 186 -6.60 -16.39 0.04
CA PRO A 186 -6.64 -17.78 -0.42
C PRO A 186 -7.88 -18.49 0.11
N ALA A 187 -8.40 -19.43 -0.69
CA ALA A 187 -9.47 -20.32 -0.24
C ALA A 187 -8.98 -21.20 0.93
N LEU A 188 -9.90 -21.61 1.80
CA LEU A 188 -9.58 -22.59 2.83
C LEU A 188 -9.09 -23.89 2.18
N PRO A 189 -7.96 -24.46 2.65
CA PRO A 189 -7.40 -25.68 2.06
C PRO A 189 -8.33 -26.89 2.22
N PHE A 190 -9.21 -26.86 3.22
CA PHE A 190 -10.28 -27.83 3.40
C PHE A 190 -11.59 -27.05 3.47
N GLY A 191 -12.54 -27.36 2.58
CA GLY A 191 -13.85 -26.72 2.56
C GLY A 191 -14.44 -26.68 3.96
N GLY A 192 -14.83 -25.50 4.44
CA GLY A 192 -15.33 -25.32 5.80
C GLY A 192 -16.49 -26.27 6.06
N ARG A 193 -16.24 -27.36 6.80
CA ARG A 193 -17.31 -28.19 7.32
C ARG A 193 -17.96 -27.40 8.45
N SER A 194 -19.04 -26.69 8.12
CA SER A 194 -20.14 -26.52 9.06
C SER A 194 -20.81 -27.89 9.22
N ALA A 195 -20.14 -28.82 9.88
CA ALA A 195 -20.74 -30.08 10.31
C ALA A 195 -21.27 -29.87 11.72
N GLY A 196 -22.55 -29.48 11.81
CA GLY A 196 -23.35 -29.63 13.00
C GLY A 196 -24.71 -30.19 12.59
N PRO A 197 -25.13 -31.37 13.09
CA PRO A 197 -26.53 -31.58 13.45
C PRO A 197 -26.89 -30.79 14.72
#